data_AF-A0A8I0SJ82-F1
#
_entry.id   AF-A0A8I0SJ82-F1
#
_cell.length_a   1.000
_cell.length_b   1.000
_cell.length_c   1.000
_cell.angle_alpha   90.00
_cell.angle_beta   90.00
_cell.angle_gamma   90.00
#
_symmetry.space_group_name_H-M   'P 1'
#
loop_
_entity.id
_entity.type
_entity.pdbx_description
1 polymer ?
#
loop_
_entity_poly.entity_id
_entity_poly.type
_entity_poly.pdbx_seq_one_letter_code
_entity_poly.pdbx_strand_id
1 'polypeptide(L)'
;MSKRTERRGISRVNAIIVGALALAALVALVAGHGDGAILLGAVAVIHLLSAVSSAQPEASDETRVGGLEYRDERDRQLAQRGFAAVGIAALLLSSGAFLATTLMGRIDWVIGGGTLLLYLVWAVATRIAVRRG
;
A
#
# COMPACT_ATOMS: atom_id res chain seq x y z
N MET A 1 30.34 2.22 -17.59
CA MET A 1 29.32 1.43 -16.89
C MET A 1 29.21 1.96 -15.46
N SER A 2 28.23 2.83 -15.19
CA SER A 2 28.05 3.42 -13.85
C SER A 2 27.50 2.36 -12.90
N LYS A 3 28.16 2.23 -11.74
CA LYS A 3 27.87 1.27 -10.68
C LYS A 3 26.39 1.36 -10.30
N ARG A 4 25.60 0.29 -10.56
CA ARG A 4 24.31 0.08 -9.90
C ARG A 4 24.60 0.14 -8.41
N THR A 5 24.21 1.22 -7.74
CA THR A 5 24.15 1.26 -6.28
C THR A 5 23.16 0.19 -5.87
N GLU A 6 23.69 -0.98 -5.54
CA GLU A 6 22.94 -2.10 -4.97
C GLU A 6 22.29 -1.58 -3.68
N ARG A 7 20.97 -1.39 -3.70
CA ARG A 7 20.24 -0.95 -2.51
C ARG A 7 20.38 -2.07 -1.48
N ARG A 8 21.10 -1.80 -0.40
CA ARG A 8 21.10 -2.65 0.80
C ARG A 8 19.83 -2.34 1.59
N GLY A 9 18.77 -3.12 1.36
CA GLY A 9 17.52 -3.05 2.10
C GLY A 9 16.28 -2.76 1.24
N ILE A 10 15.11 -2.90 1.88
CA ILE A 10 13.80 -2.71 1.26
C ILE A 10 13.55 -1.26 0.82
N SER A 11 12.67 -1.08 -0.15
CA SER A 11 12.25 0.22 -0.66
C SER A 11 11.64 1.08 0.46
N ARG A 12 11.73 2.40 0.28
CA ARG A 12 11.10 3.36 1.21
C ARG A 12 9.59 3.15 1.32
N VAL A 13 8.95 2.72 0.22
CA VAL A 13 7.51 2.42 0.19
C VAL A 13 7.20 1.25 1.10
N ASN A 14 7.95 0.14 0.98
CA ASN A 14 7.80 -1.01 1.86
C ASN A 14 8.08 -0.67 3.33
N ALA A 15 9.11 0.14 3.60
CA ALA A 15 9.40 0.59 4.96
C ALA A 15 8.23 1.40 5.57
N ILE A 16 7.59 2.27 4.78
CA ILE A 16 6.41 3.04 5.21
C ILE A 16 5.23 2.11 5.48
N ILE A 17 4.95 1.16 4.59
CA ILE A 17 3.82 0.22 4.74
C ILE A 17 4.01 -0.64 6.00
N VAL A 18 5.17 -1.27 6.15
CA VAL A 18 5.49 -2.10 7.32
C VAL A 18 5.44 -1.27 8.60
N GLY A 19 6.01 -0.06 8.59
CA GLY A 19 5.98 0.85 9.73
C GLY A 19 4.55 1.25 10.13
N ALA A 20 3.69 1.56 9.16
CA ALA A 20 2.29 1.89 9.42
C ALA A 20 1.51 0.71 10.00
N LEU A 21 1.69 -0.51 9.45
CA LEU A 21 1.04 -1.72 9.96
C LEU A 21 1.52 -2.08 11.37
N ALA A 22 2.83 -1.99 11.63
CA ALA A 22 3.41 -2.22 12.95
C ALA A 22 2.93 -1.20 13.98
N LEU A 23 2.85 0.08 13.60
CA LEU A 23 2.30 1.12 14.46
C LEU A 23 0.81 0.88 14.76
N ALA A 24 0.02 0.51 13.75
CA ALA A 24 -1.39 0.19 13.93
C ALA A 24 -1.58 -1.03 14.86
N ALA A 25 -0.74 -2.07 14.73
CA ALA A 25 -0.74 -3.22 15.62
C ALA A 25 -0.42 -2.81 17.07
N LEU A 26 0.57 -1.94 17.27
CA LEU A 26 0.92 -1.42 18.60
C LEU A 26 -0.22 -0.61 19.21
N VAL A 27 -0.85 0.27 18.43
CA VAL A 27 -2.02 1.05 18.87
C VAL A 27 -3.17 0.13 19.27
N ALA A 28 -3.47 -0.90 18.46
CA ALA A 28 -4.49 -1.88 18.77
C ALA A 28 -4.18 -2.64 20.07
N LEU A 29 -2.92 -3.02 20.29
CA LEU A 29 -2.49 -3.72 21.50
C LEU A 29 -2.67 -2.85 22.75
N VAL A 30 -2.24 -1.59 22.70
CA VAL A 30 -2.38 -0.63 23.80
C VAL A 30 -3.86 -0.33 24.09
N ALA A 31 -4.71 -0.33 23.07
CA ALA A 31 -6.16 -0.16 23.22
C ALA A 31 -6.88 -1.43 23.75
N GLY A 32 -6.17 -2.52 24.01
CA GLY A 32 -6.75 -3.76 24.52
C GLY A 32 -7.36 -4.68 23.45
N HIS A 33 -7.15 -4.38 22.17
CA HIS A 33 -7.64 -5.18 21.05
C HIS A 33 -6.59 -6.20 20.60
N GLY A 34 -6.34 -7.22 21.43
CA GLY A 34 -5.31 -8.23 21.20
C GLY A 34 -5.42 -8.94 19.85
N ASP A 35 -6.62 -9.39 19.47
CA ASP A 35 -6.85 -10.07 18.19
C ASP A 35 -6.50 -9.18 16.98
N GLY A 36 -6.90 -7.91 17.04
CA GLY A 36 -6.58 -6.91 16.01
C GLY A 36 -5.08 -6.64 15.93
N ALA A 37 -4.40 -6.55 17.07
CA ALA A 37 -2.95 -6.38 17.13
C ALA A 37 -2.21 -7.58 16.52
N ILE A 38 -2.63 -8.81 16.83
CA ILE A 38 -2.05 -10.04 16.27
C ILE A 38 -2.23 -10.05 14.75
N LEU A 39 -3.43 -9.77 14.26
CA LEU A 39 -3.72 -9.76 12.83
C LEU A 39 -2.86 -8.72 12.10
N LEU A 40 -2.86 -7.47 12.56
CA LEU A 40 -2.07 -6.39 11.97
C LEU A 40 -0.57 -6.68 12.02
N GLY A 41 -0.09 -7.22 13.15
CA GLY A 41 1.30 -7.63 13.31
C GLY A 41 1.71 -8.74 12.35
N ALA A 42 0.86 -9.77 12.19
CA ALA A 42 1.08 -10.86 11.24
C ALA A 42 1.15 -10.33 9.80
N VAL A 43 0.23 -9.45 9.40
CA VAL A 43 0.25 -8.81 8.07
C VAL A 43 1.53 -7.98 7.88
N ALA A 44 1.97 -7.23 8.90
CA ALA A 44 3.22 -6.47 8.85
C ALA A 44 4.43 -7.38 8.62
N VAL A 45 4.50 -8.52 9.32
CA VAL A 45 5.58 -9.51 9.18
C VAL A 45 5.55 -10.15 7.80
N ILE A 46 4.39 -10.59 7.31
CA ILE A 46 4.25 -11.19 5.98
C ILE A 46 4.69 -10.19 4.90
N HIS A 47 4.27 -8.93 5.00
CA HIS A 47 4.68 -7.88 4.06
C HIS A 47 6.17 -7.61 4.12
N LEU A 48 6.76 -7.56 5.32
CA LEU A 48 8.20 -7.38 5.49
C LEU A 48 8.99 -8.54 4.88
N LEU A 49 8.58 -9.78 5.12
CA LEU A 49 9.22 -10.96 4.54
C LEU A 49 9.13 -10.95 3.01
N SER A 50 7.97 -10.60 2.45
CA SER A 50 7.81 -10.42 1.00
C SER A 50 8.71 -9.32 0.46
N ALA A 51 8.83 -8.18 1.15
CA ALA A 51 9.71 -7.10 0.71
C ALA A 51 11.19 -7.51 0.76
N VAL A 52 11.60 -8.22 1.80
CA VAL A 52 12.98 -8.72 1.95
C VAL A 52 13.32 -9.77 0.90
N SER A 53 12.40 -10.67 0.57
CA SER A 53 12.60 -11.67 -0.49
C SER A 53 12.64 -11.02 -1.87
N SER A 54 11.76 -10.05 -2.15
CA SER A 54 11.75 -9.30 -3.41
C SER A 54 12.96 -8.38 -3.58
N ALA A 55 13.60 -7.94 -2.49
CA ALA A 55 14.80 -7.10 -2.56
C ALA A 55 16.06 -7.88 -2.97
N GLN A 56 16.05 -9.22 -2.92
CA GLN A 56 17.22 -10.05 -3.20
C GLN A 56 17.73 -9.88 -4.64
N PRO A 57 19.06 -9.93 -4.88
CA PRO A 57 19.64 -9.78 -6.22
C PRO A 57 19.03 -10.73 -7.25
N GLU A 58 18.76 -11.97 -6.83
CA GLU A 58 18.26 -13.10 -7.62
C GLU A 58 16.74 -13.05 -7.89
N ALA A 59 16.00 -12.13 -7.26
CA ALA A 59 14.56 -12.03 -7.46
C ALA A 59 14.22 -11.68 -8.93
N SER A 60 13.27 -12.42 -9.50
CA SER A 60 12.75 -12.16 -10.84
C SER A 60 12.12 -10.77 -10.94
N ASP A 61 12.00 -10.25 -12.16
CA ASP A 61 11.36 -8.94 -12.39
C ASP A 61 9.90 -8.94 -11.89
N GLU A 62 9.17 -10.03 -12.06
CA GLU A 62 7.81 -10.20 -11.55
C GLU A 62 7.75 -10.12 -10.02
N THR A 63 8.60 -10.89 -9.33
CA THR A 63 8.69 -10.90 -7.86
C THR A 63 9.07 -9.53 -7.31
N ARG A 64 9.95 -8.80 -8.01
CA ARG A 64 10.35 -7.44 -7.63
C ARG A 64 9.24 -6.43 -7.83
N VAL A 65 8.59 -6.43 -8.98
CA VAL A 65 7.49 -5.50 -9.27
C VAL A 65 6.32 -5.75 -8.32
N GLY A 66 5.96 -7.02 -8.10
CA GLY A 66 4.94 -7.41 -7.13
C GLY A 66 5.31 -7.04 -5.68
N GLY A 67 6.59 -7.16 -5.33
CA GLY A 67 7.11 -6.77 -4.01
C GLY A 67 7.44 -5.29 -3.86
N LEU A 68 7.10 -4.41 -4.82
CA LEU A 68 7.36 -2.97 -4.76
C LEU A 68 8.86 -2.59 -4.69
N GLU A 69 9.73 -3.43 -5.26
CA GLU A 69 11.20 -3.27 -5.30
C GLU A 69 11.72 -2.93 -6.71
N TYR A 70 11.29 -1.77 -7.21
CA TYR A 70 11.61 -1.31 -8.57
C TYR A 70 13.09 -0.94 -8.72
N ARG A 71 13.78 -1.52 -9.72
CA ARG A 71 15.20 -1.25 -10.00
C ARG A 71 15.42 -0.33 -11.20
N ASP A 72 14.48 -0.32 -12.14
CA ASP A 72 14.55 0.52 -13.33
C ASP A 72 13.25 1.29 -13.59
N GLU A 73 13.24 2.07 -14.66
CA GLU A 73 12.08 2.88 -15.03
C GLU A 73 10.94 2.05 -15.62
N ARG A 74 11.25 0.88 -16.21
CA ARG A 74 10.24 -0.02 -16.78
C ARG A 74 9.39 -0.63 -15.67
N ASP A 75 10.02 -1.07 -14.58
CA ASP A 75 9.35 -1.55 -13.37
C ASP A 75 8.38 -0.50 -12.82
N ARG A 76 8.82 0.76 -12.76
CA ARG A 76 7.99 1.88 -12.29
C ARG A 76 6.79 2.12 -13.17
N GLN A 77 6.94 2.06 -14.50
CA GLN A 77 5.82 2.23 -15.42
C GLN A 77 4.80 1.08 -15.30
N LEU A 78 5.27 -0.16 -15.18
CA LEU A 78 4.39 -1.32 -14.96
C LEU A 78 3.63 -1.19 -13.63
N ALA A 79 4.35 -0.82 -12.57
CA ALA A 79 3.77 -0.56 -11.26
C ALA A 79 2.73 0.56 -11.26
N GLN A 80 2.97 1.67 -11.95
CA GLN A 80 2.01 2.77 -12.06
C GLN A 80 0.68 2.30 -12.67
N ARG A 81 0.71 1.46 -13.71
CA ARG A 81 -0.50 0.89 -14.32
C ARG A 81 -1.22 -0.06 -13.35
N GLY A 82 -0.46 -0.93 -12.67
CA GLY A 82 -1.02 -1.82 -11.65
C GLY A 82 -1.68 -1.05 -10.51
N PHE A 83 -1.00 -0.04 -9.97
CA PHE A 83 -1.54 0.80 -8.90
C PHE A 83 -2.73 1.64 -9.33
N ALA A 84 -2.81 2.08 -10.59
CA ALA A 84 -3.99 2.75 -11.10
C ALA A 84 -5.21 1.80 -11.05
N ALA A 85 -5.05 0.54 -11.49
CA ALA A 85 -6.12 -0.45 -11.42
C ALA A 85 -6.52 -0.77 -9.96
N VAL A 86 -5.54 -0.99 -9.08
CA VAL A 86 -5.79 -1.23 -7.64
C VAL A 86 -6.47 -0.03 -6.98
N GLY A 87 -6.07 1.20 -7.32
CA GLY A 87 -6.67 2.42 -6.82
C GLY A 87 -8.14 2.57 -7.24
N ILE A 88 -8.47 2.25 -8.50
CA ILE A 88 -9.86 2.22 -8.96
C ILE A 88 -10.66 1.17 -8.19
N ALA A 89 -10.13 -0.05 -8.04
CA ALA A 89 -10.79 -1.10 -7.28
C ALA A 89 -11.04 -0.69 -5.82
N ALA A 90 -10.06 -0.07 -5.17
CA ALA A 90 -10.18 0.44 -3.81
C ALA A 90 -11.25 1.54 -3.69
N LEU A 91 -11.31 2.48 -4.64
CA LEU A 91 -12.35 3.50 -4.69
C LEU A 91 -13.74 2.88 -4.82
N LEU A 92 -13.91 1.89 -5.70
CA LEU A 92 -15.19 1.20 -5.90
C LEU A 92 -15.61 0.43 -4.65
N LEU A 93 -14.70 -0.32 -4.04
CA LEU A 93 -14.97 -1.09 -2.82
C LEU A 93 -15.31 -0.17 -1.64
N SER A 94 -14.55 0.91 -1.43
CA SER A 94 -14.80 1.87 -0.36
C SER A 94 -16.14 2.59 -0.54
N SER A 95 -16.44 3.03 -1.78
CA SER A 95 -17.71 3.68 -2.11
C SER A 95 -18.90 2.72 -1.95
N GLY A 96 -18.74 1.46 -2.38
CA GLY A 96 -19.74 0.41 -2.21
C GLY A 96 -20.00 0.10 -0.74
N ALA A 97 -18.95 0.00 0.08
CA ALA A 97 -19.07 -0.18 1.52
C ALA A 97 -19.79 0.99 2.19
N PHE A 98 -19.44 2.23 1.83
CA PHE A 98 -20.11 3.44 2.35
C PHE A 98 -21.59 3.50 1.95
N LEU A 99 -21.91 3.16 0.69
CA LEU A 99 -23.28 3.09 0.22
C LEU A 99 -24.07 2.02 0.98
N ALA A 100 -23.50 0.83 1.15
CA ALA A 100 -24.14 -0.27 1.85
C ALA A 100 -24.47 0.09 3.30
N THR A 101 -23.52 0.66 4.06
CA THR A 101 -23.78 1.08 5.45
C THR A 101 -24.83 2.20 5.51
N THR A 102 -24.77 3.16 4.60
CA THR A 102 -25.76 4.24 4.49
C THR A 102 -27.17 3.70 4.23
N LEU A 103 -27.32 2.75 3.31
CA LEU A 103 -28.61 2.10 3.01
C LEU A 103 -29.13 1.25 4.19
N MET A 104 -28.26 0.77 5.08
CA MET A 104 -28.64 0.14 6.34
C MET A 104 -29.02 1.15 7.43
N GLY A 105 -29.11 2.45 7.10
CA GLY A 105 -29.44 3.52 8.06
C GLY A 105 -28.28 3.90 8.98
N ARG A 106 -27.04 3.49 8.66
CA ARG A 106 -25.85 3.78 9.47
C ARG A 106 -24.83 4.57 8.65
N ILE A 107 -24.65 5.84 8.98
CA ILE A 107 -23.56 6.63 8.39
C ILE A 107 -22.28 6.30 9.15
N ASP A 108 -21.45 5.45 8.56
CA ASP A 108 -20.12 5.17 9.07
C ASP A 108 -19.13 6.26 8.59
N TRP A 109 -18.86 7.21 9.48
CA TRP A 109 -17.96 8.32 9.21
C TRP A 109 -16.50 7.90 8.98
N VAL A 110 -16.09 6.73 9.48
CA VAL A 110 -14.74 6.21 9.23
C VAL A 110 -14.65 5.74 7.78
N ILE A 111 -15.64 4.99 7.30
CA ILE A 111 -15.70 4.55 5.89
C ILE A 111 -15.91 5.75 4.95
N GLY A 112 -16.77 6.69 5.33
CA GLY A 112 -17.01 7.92 4.55
C GLY A 112 -15.75 8.78 4.44
N GLY A 113 -15.08 9.04 5.58
CA GLY A 113 -13.82 9.77 5.63
C GLY A 113 -12.70 9.06 4.86
N GLY A 114 -12.60 7.73 4.99
CA GLY A 114 -11.66 6.91 4.23
C GLY A 114 -11.88 6.99 2.73
N THR A 115 -13.15 6.94 2.29
CA THR A 115 -13.52 7.13 0.88
C THR A 115 -13.10 8.51 0.36
N LEU A 116 -13.39 9.58 1.09
CA LEU A 116 -13.00 10.94 0.71
C LEU A 116 -11.49 11.11 0.64
N LEU A 117 -10.75 10.54 1.60
CA LEU A 117 -9.29 10.54 1.60
C LEU A 117 -8.72 9.82 0.37
N LEU A 118 -9.29 8.66 -0.02
CA LEU A 118 -8.90 7.95 -1.23
C LEU A 118 -9.11 8.80 -2.49
N TYR A 119 -10.23 9.50 -2.61
CA TYR A 119 -10.47 10.43 -3.72
C TYR A 119 -9.45 11.57 -3.75
N LEU A 120 -9.10 12.13 -2.58
CA LEU A 120 -8.10 13.18 -2.47
C LEU A 120 -6.71 12.68 -2.91
N VAL A 121 -6.29 11.52 -2.41
CA VAL A 121 -5.01 10.90 -2.77
C VAL A 121 -4.96 10.61 -4.27
N TRP A 122 -6.04 10.07 -4.84
CA TRP A 122 -6.16 9.85 -6.28
C TRP A 122 -5.99 11.16 -7.06
N ALA A 123 -6.71 12.22 -6.71
CA ALA A 123 -6.62 13.52 -7.38
C ALA A 123 -5.19 14.10 -7.35
N VAL A 124 -4.52 14.00 -6.20
CA VAL A 124 -3.13 14.44 -6.05
C VAL A 124 -2.19 13.59 -6.91
N ALA A 125 -2.34 12.25 -6.87
CA ALA A 125 -1.52 11.33 -7.66
C ALA A 125 -1.67 11.59 -9.16
N THR A 126 -2.90 11.74 -9.67
CA THR A 126 -3.16 12.08 -11.07
C THR A 126 -2.54 13.42 -11.44
N ARG A 127 -2.67 14.45 -10.60
CA ARG A 127 -2.08 15.77 -10.87
C ARG A 127 -0.55 15.72 -10.94
N ILE A 128 0.10 14.93 -10.08
CA ILE A 128 1.55 14.74 -10.12
C ILE A 128 1.96 13.97 -11.38
N ALA A 129 1.22 12.93 -11.75
CA ALA A 129 1.50 12.14 -12.94
C ALA A 129 1.44 12.98 -14.22
N VAL A 130 0.37 13.79 -14.38
CA VAL A 130 0.21 14.69 -15.55
C VAL A 130 1.32 15.74 -15.65
N ARG A 131 1.91 16.18 -14.53
CA ARG A 131 3.00 17.17 -14.53
C ARG A 131 4.38 16.59 -14.83
N ARG A 132 4.53 15.27 -14.74
CA ARG A 132 5.82 14.57 -14.88
C ARG A 132 5.92 13.74 -16.17
N GLY A 133 4.80 13.41 -16.79
CA GLY A 133 4.73 12.84 -18.14
C GLY A 133 4.71 13.95 -19.19
#